data_AF-A0A7G6E704-F1
#
_entry.id   AF-A0A7G6E704-F1
#
_cell.length_a   1.000
_cell.length_b   1.000
_cell.length_c   1.000
_cell.angle_alpha   90.00
_cell.angle_beta   90.00
_cell.angle_gamma   90.00
#
_symmetry.space_group_name_H-M   'P 1'
#
loop_
_entity.id
_entity.type
_entity.pdbx_description
1 polymer ?
#
loop_
_entity_poly.entity_id
_entity_poly.type
_entity_poly.pdbx_seq_one_letter_code
_entity_poly.pdbx_strand_id
1 'polypeptide(L)' 'MDKNLWERCVQFHGHECPDLAIGYKAVEAVREQLGIRFSTDKAI' A
#
# COMPACT_ATOMS: atom_id res chain seq x y z
N MET A 1 3.13 5.41 -8.16
CA MET A 1 3.49 4.39 -7.15
C MET A 1 4.36 5.10 -6.14
N ASP A 2 3.80 5.43 -4.97
CA ASP A 2 4.59 5.95 -3.87
C ASP A 2 5.57 4.86 -3.47
N LYS A 3 6.84 4.97 -3.88
CA LYS A 3 7.90 4.01 -3.53
C LYS A 3 7.95 3.80 -2.00
N ASN A 4 7.63 4.84 -1.24
CA ASN A 4 7.50 4.80 0.21
C ASN A 4 6.40 3.86 0.73
N LEU A 5 5.25 3.74 0.05
CA LEU A 5 4.16 2.86 0.49
C LEU A 5 4.48 1.40 0.25
N TRP A 6 5.03 1.06 -0.92
CA TRP A 6 5.48 -0.30 -1.23
C TRP A 6 6.59 -0.76 -0.27
N GLU A 7 7.61 0.07 -0.06
CA GLU A 7 8.70 -0.23 0.88
C GLU A 7 8.19 -0.49 2.30
N ARG A 8 7.21 0.31 2.77
CA ARG A 8 6.55 0.08 4.06
C ARG A 8 5.76 -1.23 4.10
N CYS A 9 5.05 -1.58 3.02
CA CYS A 9 4.34 -2.86 2.91
C CYS A 9 5.31 -4.03 2.98
N VAL A 10 6.43 -3.99 2.25
CA VAL A 10 7.48 -5.01 2.29
C VAL A 10 8.10 -5.09 3.69
N GLN A 11 8.40 -3.94 4.33
CA GLN A 11 8.96 -3.91 5.68
C GLN A 11 8.02 -4.52 6.72
N PHE A 12 6.71 -4.27 6.60
CA PHE A 12 5.69 -4.85 7.50
C PHE A 12 5.47 -6.35 7.23
N HIS A 13 5.43 -6.75 5.96
CA HIS A 13 5.25 -8.15 5.56
C HIS A 13 6.50 -9.01 5.79
N GLY A 14 7.68 -8.37 5.85
CA GLY A 14 8.97 -8.99 6.12
C GLY A 14 9.69 -9.56 4.90
N HIS A 15 9.04 -9.58 3.73
CA HIS A 15 9.65 -9.99 2.47
C HIS A 15 8.85 -9.46 1.28
N GLU A 16 9.45 -9.52 0.09
CA GLU A 16 8.76 -9.30 -1.18
C GLU A 16 8.31 -10.65 -1.75
N CYS A 17 7.04 -10.75 -2.14
CA CYS A 17 6.49 -11.92 -2.82
C CYS A 17 5.40 -11.50 -3.83
N PRO A 18 5.10 -12.35 -4.84
CA PRO A 18 4.06 -12.06 -5.83
C PRO A 18 2.68 -11.78 -5.21
N ASP A 19 2.33 -12.51 -4.14
CA ASP A 19 1.03 -12.35 -3.47
C ASP A 19 0.89 -10.98 -2.80
N LEU A 20 1.97 -10.46 -2.20
CA LEU A 20 2.02 -9.10 -1.65
C LEU A 20 1.83 -8.06 -2.76
N ALA A 21 2.47 -8.25 -3.91
CA ALA A 21 2.35 -7.34 -5.04
C ALA A 21 0.90 -7.29 -5.58
N ILE A 22 0.24 -8.44 -5.67
CA ILE A 22 -1.16 -8.55 -6.10
C ILE A 22 -2.07 -7.82 -5.10
N GLY A 23 -1.92 -8.10 -3.79
CA GLY A 23 -2.69 -7.44 -2.75
C GLY A 23 -2.51 -5.93 -2.75
N TYR A 24 -1.26 -5.45 -2.88
CA TYR A 24 -0.94 -4.03 -2.98
C TYR A 24 -1.66 -3.37 -4.17
N LYS A 25 -1.63 -4.00 -5.35
CA LYS A 25 -2.29 -3.47 -6.56
C LYS A 25 -3.81 -3.49 -6.47
N ALA A 26 -4.40 -4.53 -5.88
CA ALA A 26 -5.84 -4.60 -5.66
C ALA A 26 -6.32 -3.42 -4.80
N VAL A 27 -5.60 -3.11 -3.71
CA VAL A 27 -5.93 -1.98 -2.84
C VAL A 27 -5.69 -0.64 -3.53
N GLU A 28 -4.62 -0.49 -4.33
CA GLU A 28 -4.41 0.72 -5.14
C GLU A 28 -5.60 0.99 -6.08
N ALA A 29 -6.10 -0.05 -6.78
CA ALA A 29 -7.23 0.08 -7.69
C ALA A 29 -8.53 0.45 -6.96
N VAL A 30 -8.82 -0.20 -5.83
CA VAL A 30 -10.01 0.12 -5.00
C VAL A 30 -9.94 1.56 -4.47
N ARG A 31 -8.76 2.02 -4.07
CA ARG A 31 -8.55 3.41 -3.62
C ARG A 31 -8.92 4.42 -4.69
N GLU A 32 -8.47 4.18 -5.91
CA GLU A 32 -8.76 5.03 -7.06
C GLU A 32 -10.27 5.06 -7.36
N GLN A 33 -10.91 3.88 -7.36
CA GLN A 33 -12.35 3.76 -7.65
C GLN A 33 -13.24 4.41 -6.58
N LEU A 34 -12.89 4.26 -5.30
CA LEU A 34 -13.69 4.78 -4.19
C LEU A 34 -13.33 6.21 -3.79
N GLY A 35 -12.32 6.82 -4.42
CA GLY A 35 -11.84 8.16 -4.07
C GLY A 35 -11.25 8.24 -2.65
N ILE A 36 -10.90 7.09 -2.06
CA ILE A 36 -10.39 7.03 -0.69
C ILE A 36 -8.95 7.53 -0.69
N ARG A 37 -8.68 8.55 0.12
CA ARG A 37 -7.32 8.99 0.43
C ARG A 37 -6.99 8.55 1.84
N PHE A 38 -5.84 7.90 2.01
CA PHE A 38 -5.32 7.71 3.36
C PHE A 38 -5.08 9.09 3.97
N SER A 39 -5.62 9.32 5.16
CA SER A 39 -5.25 10.49 5.95
C SER A 39 -3.73 10.43 6.15
N THR A 40 -3.04 11.55 5.99
CA THR A 40 -1.60 11.69 6.26
C THR A 40 -1.31 11.70 7.76
N ASP A 41 -2.06 10.94 8.54
CA ASP A 41 -2.05 11.01 9.99
C ASP A 41 -0.72 10.44 10.52
N LYS A 42 0.26 11.32 10.68
CA LYS A 42 1.31 11.15 11.68
C LYS A 42 0.69 11.45 13.05
N ALA A 43 0.01 10.46 13.62
CA ALA A 43 -0.21 10.41 15.05
C ALA A 43 0.91 9.57 15.67
N ILE A 44 2.08 10.19 15.86
CA ILE A 44 3.09 9.77 16.84
C ILE A 44 3.68 11.05 17.45
#